data_AF-A0A923RQN5-F1
#
_entry.id   AF-A0A923RQN5-F1
#
_cell.length_a   1.000
_cell.length_b   1.000
_cell.length_c   1.000
_cell.angle_alpha   90.00
_cell.angle_beta   90.00
_cell.angle_gamma   90.00
#
_symmetry.space_group_name_H-M   'P 1'
#
loop_
_entity.id
_entity.type
_entity.pdbx_description
1 polymer ?
#
loop_
_entity_poly.entity_id
_entity_poly.type
_entity_poly.pdbx_seq_one_letter_code
_entity_poly.pdbx_strand_id
1 'polypeptide(L)'
;MKLFGKKEEKRYCGSGQSNFKDTKNIDTKNKLLILGLGCSKCIELENNILTAISQIGADMSVRHVTDFREIASYGVMSTPALVLNGKVISYGKVLSVEEAKKILQKNS
;
A
#
# COMPACT_ATOMS: atom_id res chain seq x y z
N MET A 1 -35.97 45.08 11.84
CA MET A 1 -35.15 44.64 10.68
C MET A 1 -33.71 45.08 10.89
N LYS A 2 -32.86 44.23 11.46
CA LYS A 2 -31.42 44.48 11.69
C LYS A 2 -30.76 43.12 11.84
N LEU A 3 -29.82 42.74 10.97
CA LEU A 3 -28.79 41.72 11.21
C LEU A 3 -27.85 41.62 9.99
N PHE A 4 -27.03 42.65 9.80
CA PHE A 4 -25.73 42.54 9.13
C PHE A 4 -24.73 43.34 9.96
N GLY A 5 -23.68 42.68 10.43
CA GLY A 5 -22.68 43.30 11.30
C GLY A 5 -21.66 42.29 11.82
N LYS A 6 -20.66 42.01 10.97
CA LYS A 6 -19.34 41.42 11.26
C LYS A 6 -18.90 41.51 12.73
N LYS A 7 -18.34 40.41 13.25
CA LYS A 7 -17.34 40.45 14.32
C LYS A 7 -16.25 39.42 14.07
N GLU A 8 -15.09 39.94 13.67
CA GLU A 8 -13.82 39.23 13.60
C GLU A 8 -13.12 39.20 14.96
N GLU A 9 -12.21 38.22 15.04
CA GLU A 9 -10.92 38.25 15.73
C GLU A 9 -10.83 37.72 17.18
N LYS A 10 -10.23 36.53 17.29
CA LYS A 10 -9.12 36.30 18.23
C LYS A 10 -7.95 35.66 17.48
N ARG A 11 -6.86 36.43 17.41
CA ARG A 11 -5.53 36.01 16.97
C ARG A 11 -4.91 35.08 18.02
N TYR A 12 -4.26 34.02 17.58
CA TYR A 12 -3.00 33.60 18.19
C TYR A 12 -2.05 33.12 17.08
N CYS A 13 -0.81 33.56 17.22
CA CYS A 13 0.27 33.57 16.26
C CYS A 13 0.94 32.19 16.20
N GLY A 14 1.11 31.64 15.00
CA GLY A 14 1.82 30.39 14.77
C GLY A 14 2.38 30.38 13.35
N SER A 15 3.62 30.85 13.25
CA SER A 15 4.47 30.80 12.06
C SER A 15 4.46 29.40 11.42
N GLY A 16 4.30 29.33 10.10
CA GLY A 16 4.42 28.07 9.39
C GLY A 16 3.93 28.16 7.96
N GLN A 17 4.72 28.78 7.08
CA GLN A 17 4.65 28.42 5.68
C GLN A 17 5.08 26.95 5.56
N SER A 18 4.13 26.08 5.22
CA SER A 18 4.40 24.97 4.32
C SER A 18 3.09 24.49 3.74
N ASN A 19 2.79 25.01 2.54
CA ASN A 19 2.21 24.16 1.53
C ASN A 19 3.21 23.03 1.28
N PHE A 20 3.17 21.99 2.13
CA PHE A 20 3.96 20.80 1.92
C PHE A 20 3.25 19.99 0.85
N LYS A 21 3.79 20.16 -0.35
CA LYS A 21 3.58 19.30 -1.51
C LYS A 21 3.67 17.85 -1.05
N ASP A 22 2.67 17.05 -1.36
CA ASP A 22 2.91 15.69 -1.83
C ASP A 22 1.94 15.41 -2.96
N THR A 23 2.25 15.99 -4.11
CA THR A 23 1.99 15.36 -5.38
C THR A 23 2.53 13.94 -5.31
N LYS A 24 1.66 12.96 -5.18
CA LYS A 24 1.90 11.60 -5.64
C LYS A 24 0.70 11.21 -6.49
N ASN A 25 0.60 11.67 -7.73
CA ASN A 25 1.16 10.91 -8.86
C ASN A 25 2.12 9.80 -8.40
N ILE A 26 1.56 8.73 -7.82
CA ILE A 26 2.19 7.42 -7.91
C ILE A 26 1.55 6.81 -9.14
N ASP A 27 2.26 7.02 -10.22
CA ASP A 27 2.38 6.17 -11.39
C ASP A 27 1.79 4.78 -11.10
N THR A 28 0.67 4.47 -11.74
CA THR A 28 0.04 3.15 -11.75
C THR A 28 0.93 2.14 -12.48
N LYS A 29 2.14 1.92 -11.98
CA LYS A 29 3.08 0.91 -12.42
C LYS A 29 3.53 0.16 -11.18
N ASN A 30 3.15 -1.11 -11.11
CA ASN A 30 3.64 -2.10 -10.15
C ASN A 30 3.06 -1.95 -8.74
N LYS A 31 1.71 -2.02 -8.66
CA LYS A 31 0.98 -2.09 -7.39
C LYS A 31 1.05 -3.53 -6.83
N LEU A 32 1.74 -3.70 -5.71
CA LEU A 32 1.79 -4.95 -4.96
C LEU A 32 0.78 -4.87 -3.81
N LEU A 33 -0.13 -5.85 -3.76
CA LEU A 33 -1.07 -5.99 -2.65
C LEU A 33 -0.80 -7.30 -1.94
N ILE A 34 -0.75 -7.24 -0.61
CA ILE A 34 -0.65 -8.41 0.25
C ILE A 34 -2.00 -8.57 0.91
N LEU A 35 -2.72 -9.61 0.53
CA LEU A 35 -4.03 -9.94 1.04
C LEU A 35 -3.87 -10.86 2.25
N GLY A 36 -4.22 -10.37 3.43
CA GLY A 36 -4.13 -11.18 4.63
C GLY A 36 -4.60 -10.48 5.90
N LEU A 37 -5.08 -11.27 6.84
CA LEU A 37 -5.64 -10.77 8.11
C LEU A 37 -4.57 -10.34 9.13
N GLY A 38 -3.29 -10.31 8.74
CA GLY A 38 -2.19 -9.91 9.60
C GLY A 38 -1.61 -11.02 10.48
N CYS A 39 -1.78 -12.29 10.10
CA CYS A 39 -1.09 -13.38 10.79
C CYS A 39 0.44 -13.33 10.54
N SER A 40 1.24 -13.98 11.39
CA SER A 40 2.72 -13.94 11.32
C SER A 40 3.28 -14.27 9.94
N LYS A 41 2.64 -15.19 9.22
CA LYS A 41 2.98 -15.57 7.84
C LYS A 41 2.79 -14.43 6.83
N CYS A 42 1.80 -13.56 7.02
CA CYS A 42 1.58 -12.41 6.14
C CYS A 42 2.71 -11.38 6.30
N ILE A 43 3.12 -11.14 7.54
CA ILE A 43 4.20 -10.20 7.87
C ILE A 43 5.53 -10.70 7.30
N GLU A 44 5.79 -12.01 7.42
CA GLU A 44 6.98 -12.63 6.82
C GLU A 44 6.99 -12.48 5.29
N LEU A 45 5.85 -12.71 4.63
CA LEU A 45 5.71 -12.52 3.19
C LEU A 45 5.98 -11.06 2.80
N GLU A 46 5.46 -10.09 3.54
CA GLU A 46 5.69 -8.66 3.31
C GLU A 46 7.16 -8.29 3.41
N ASN A 47 7.84 -8.71 4.48
CA ASN A 47 9.27 -8.49 4.66
C ASN A 47 10.10 -9.09 3.50
N ASN A 48 9.74 -10.29 3.05
CA ASN A 48 10.42 -10.94 1.93
C ASN A 48 10.24 -10.17 0.62
N ILE A 49 9.04 -9.62 0.38
CA ILE A 49 8.74 -8.80 -0.80
C ILE A 49 9.50 -7.47 -0.73
N LEU A 50 9.49 -6.78 0.40
CA LEU A 50 10.22 -5.52 0.58
C LEU A 50 11.73 -5.69 0.35
N THR A 51 12.28 -6.80 0.84
CA THR A 51 13.67 -7.18 0.61
C THR A 51 13.92 -7.47 -0.87
N ALA A 52 13.01 -8.21 -1.53
CA ALA A 52 13.12 -8.52 -2.95
C ALA A 52 13.11 -7.25 -3.82
N ILE A 53 12.20 -6.31 -3.54
CA ILE A 53 12.07 -5.01 -4.22
C ILE A 53 13.37 -4.20 -4.06
N SER A 54 13.87 -4.09 -2.83
CA SER A 54 15.14 -3.39 -2.53
C SER A 54 16.31 -4.00 -3.30
N GLN A 55 16.34 -5.33 -3.43
CA GLN A 55 17.43 -6.04 -4.10
C GLN A 55 17.37 -5.98 -5.63
N ILE A 56 16.19 -5.82 -6.24
CA ILE A 56 16.06 -5.59 -7.68
C ILE A 56 16.13 -4.11 -8.05
N GLY A 57 16.10 -3.20 -7.07
CA GLY A 57 16.12 -1.76 -7.29
C GLY A 57 14.85 -1.22 -7.96
N ALA A 58 13.71 -1.88 -7.76
CA ALA A 58 12.43 -1.44 -8.30
C ALA A 58 11.72 -0.51 -7.33
N ASP A 59 11.00 0.48 -7.84
CA ASP A 59 10.11 1.33 -7.03
C ASP A 59 8.69 0.77 -7.13
N MET A 60 8.31 -0.11 -6.19
CA MET A 60 6.99 -0.73 -6.16
C MET A 60 6.30 -0.44 -4.84
N SER A 61 5.04 -0.02 -4.91
CA SER A 61 4.23 0.25 -3.72
C SER A 61 3.63 -1.04 -3.19
N VAL A 62 4.05 -1.44 -1.98
CA VAL A 62 3.47 -2.57 -1.24
C VAL A 62 2.34 -2.05 -0.35
N ARG A 63 1.14 -2.63 -0.49
CA ARG A 63 -0.02 -2.32 0.36
C ARG A 63 -0.55 -3.60 0.98
N HIS A 64 -0.60 -3.64 2.30
CA HIS A 64 -1.26 -4.72 3.02
C HIS A 64 -2.77 -4.46 3.09
N VAL A 65 -3.56 -5.42 2.64
CA VAL A 65 -5.02 -5.41 2.67
C VAL A 65 -5.49 -6.39 3.73
N THR A 66 -6.07 -5.86 4.80
CA THR A 66 -6.70 -6.61 5.89
C THR A 66 -8.22 -6.71 5.74
N ASP A 67 -8.82 -6.02 4.76
CA ASP A 67 -10.26 -6.03 4.55
C ASP A 67 -10.71 -7.32 3.87
N PHE A 68 -11.47 -8.14 4.60
CA PHE A 68 -12.05 -9.38 4.11
C PHE A 68 -12.86 -9.21 2.81
N ARG A 69 -13.59 -8.10 2.63
CA ARG A 69 -14.38 -7.87 1.41
C ARG A 69 -13.48 -7.67 0.20
N GLU A 70 -12.39 -6.94 0.36
CA GLU A 70 -11.40 -6.73 -0.70
C GLU A 70 -10.73 -8.07 -1.04
N ILE A 71 -10.31 -8.85 -0.03
CA ILE A 71 -9.72 -10.19 -0.21
C ILE A 71 -10.68 -11.15 -0.95
N ALA A 72 -11.95 -11.20 -0.54
CA ALA A 72 -12.97 -12.04 -1.17
C ALA A 72 -13.27 -11.62 -2.61
N SER A 73 -13.19 -10.30 -2.91
CA SER A 73 -13.36 -9.78 -4.27
C SER A 73 -12.25 -10.26 -5.22
N TYR A 74 -11.06 -10.56 -4.69
CA TYR A 74 -9.98 -11.20 -5.45
C TYR A 74 -10.15 -12.72 -5.60
N GLY A 75 -11.19 -13.33 -5.02
CA GLY A 75 -11.45 -14.77 -5.09
C GLY A 75 -10.46 -15.62 -4.30
N VAL A 76 -9.71 -15.02 -3.36
CA VAL A 76 -8.73 -15.74 -2.55
C VAL A 76 -9.44 -16.37 -1.35
N MET A 77 -9.46 -17.71 -1.30
CA MET A 77 -9.96 -18.46 -0.14
C MET A 77 -8.88 -18.70 0.93
N SER A 78 -7.60 -18.69 0.54
CA SER A 78 -6.47 -19.00 1.42
C SER A 78 -5.48 -17.84 1.48
N THR A 79 -5.45 -17.13 2.60
CA THR A 79 -4.45 -16.09 2.90
C THR A 79 -3.25 -16.67 3.64
N PRO A 80 -2.02 -16.15 3.47
CA PRO A 80 -1.66 -14.92 2.75
C PRO A 80 -1.70 -15.06 1.22
N ALA A 81 -2.11 -14.01 0.51
CA ALA A 81 -1.99 -13.95 -0.93
C ALA A 81 -1.27 -12.70 -1.42
N LEU A 82 -0.52 -12.87 -2.51
CA LEU A 82 0.24 -11.83 -3.18
C LEU A 82 -0.44 -11.49 -4.50
N VAL A 83 -0.75 -10.21 -4.67
CA VAL A 83 -1.31 -9.65 -5.89
C VAL A 83 -0.32 -8.67 -6.47
N LEU A 84 -0.05 -8.77 -7.76
CA LEU A 84 0.78 -7.85 -8.51
C LEU A 84 -0.05 -7.29 -9.66
N ASN A 85 -0.15 -5.97 -9.77
CA ASN A 85 -0.91 -5.28 -10.81
C ASN A 85 -2.38 -5.76 -10.90
N GLY A 86 -3.00 -6.05 -9.76
CA GLY A 86 -4.38 -6.55 -9.68
C GLY A 86 -4.55 -8.04 -9.98
N LYS A 87 -3.48 -8.76 -10.31
CA LYS A 87 -3.49 -10.21 -10.55
C LYS A 87 -2.94 -10.97 -9.35
N VAL A 88 -3.68 -11.97 -8.87
CA VAL A 88 -3.21 -12.89 -7.83
C VAL A 88 -2.09 -13.75 -8.41
N ILE A 89 -0.89 -13.66 -7.83
CA ILE A 89 0.28 -14.43 -8.26
C ILE A 89 0.51 -15.65 -7.36
N SER A 90 0.23 -15.52 -6.07
CA SER A 90 0.40 -16.58 -5.08
C SER A 90 -0.66 -16.46 -4.00
N TYR A 91 -1.09 -17.59 -3.43
CA TYR A 91 -2.02 -17.65 -2.32
C TYR A 91 -1.70 -18.86 -1.42
N GLY A 92 -1.94 -18.73 -0.13
CA GLY A 92 -1.75 -19.79 0.87
C GLY A 92 -0.30 -20.18 1.18
N LYS A 93 0.70 -19.53 0.57
CA LYS A 93 2.13 -19.81 0.78
C LYS A 93 2.92 -18.52 1.03
N VAL A 94 3.84 -18.57 1.99
CA VAL A 94 4.86 -17.55 2.18
C VAL A 94 5.95 -17.76 1.13
N LEU A 95 6.18 -16.75 0.29
CA LEU A 95 7.22 -16.77 -0.73
C LEU A 95 8.54 -16.35 -0.09
N SER A 96 9.60 -17.07 -0.44
CA SER A 96 10.97 -16.64 -0.09
C SER A 96 11.37 -15.42 -0.90
N VAL A 97 12.38 -14.67 -0.43
CA VAL A 97 12.92 -13.49 -1.13
C VAL A 97 13.29 -13.82 -2.58
N GLU A 98 13.92 -14.97 -2.83
CA GLU A 98 14.29 -15.41 -4.19
C GLU A 98 13.09 -15.70 -5.08
N GLU A 99 12.05 -16.33 -4.54
CA GLU A 99 10.81 -16.61 -5.27
C GLU A 99 10.09 -15.30 -5.61
N ALA A 100 9.99 -14.39 -4.64
CA ALA A 100 9.42 -13.06 -4.84
C ALA A 100 10.17 -12.30 -5.94
N LYS A 101 11.51 -12.28 -5.93
CA LYS A 101 12.30 -11.69 -7.03
C LYS A 101 11.97 -12.28 -8.39
N LYS A 102 11.96 -13.61 -8.51
CA LYS A 102 11.64 -14.29 -9.78
C LYS A 102 10.27 -13.88 -10.28
N ILE A 103 9.28 -13.80 -9.39
CA ILE A 103 7.94 -13.34 -9.71
C ILE A 103 7.94 -11.89 -10.19
N LEU A 104 8.61 -11.00 -9.46
CA LEU A 104 8.69 -9.58 -9.79
C LEU A 104 9.39 -9.36 -11.14
N GLN A 105 10.51 -10.05 -11.39
CA GLN A 105 11.25 -9.98 -12.66
C GLN A 105 10.47 -10.57 -13.84
N LYS A 106 9.72 -11.66 -13.63
CA LYS A 106 8.92 -12.30 -14.68
C LYS A 106 7.71 -11.45 -15.12
N ASN A 107 7.28 -10.52 -14.27
CA ASN A 107 6.10 -9.68 -14.50
C ASN A 107 6.45 -8.18 -14.57
N SER A 108 7.73 -7.83 -14.79
CA SER A 108 8.23 -6.47 -14.95
C SER A 108 8.42 -6.06 -16.41
#